data_AF-A0A932IHJ2-F1
#
_entry.id   AF-A0A932IHJ2-F1
#
_cell.length_a   1.000
_cell.length_b   1.000
_cell.length_c   1.000
_cell.angle_alpha   90.00
_cell.angle_beta   90.00
_cell.angle_gamma   90.00
#
_symmetry.space_group_name_H-M   'P 1'
#
loop_
_entity.id
_entity.type
_entity.pdbx_description
1 polymer ?
#
loop_
_entity_poly.entity_id
_entity_poly.type
_entity_poly.pdbx_seq_one_letter_code
_entity_poly.pdbx_strand_id
1 'polypeptide(L)'
;MRTLLAVGVGTIHLPAAWADAQIDVLVQLRVSDTETVAAEDAVVWLPGFYRDGAGRHTKRIVQRFKRFDPRVTVISTGKVVEFPNFDRIDHNVFSLSDAKTFDLGLYRSGASRSLLFDRPGVVGIH
;
A
#
# COMPACT_ATOMS: atom_id res chain seq x y z
N MET A 1 23.73 -2.03 -5.12
CA MET A 1 22.81 -2.84 -5.94
C MET A 1 21.99 -1.89 -6.79
N ARG A 2 21.98 -2.07 -8.13
CA ARG A 2 21.18 -1.25 -9.05
C ARG A 2 19.89 -2.01 -9.34
N THR A 3 18.78 -1.59 -8.73
CA THR A 3 17.45 -2.14 -9.04
C THR A 3 16.92 -1.40 -10.27
N LEU A 4 16.61 -2.13 -11.34
CA LEU A 4 16.02 -1.57 -12.55
C LEU A 4 14.53 -1.90 -12.53
N LEU A 5 13.70 -0.91 -12.19
CA LEU A 5 12.25 -1.00 -12.31
C LEU A 5 11.87 -0.48 -13.69
N ALA A 6 11.61 -1.36 -14.66
CA ALA A 6 11.07 -0.96 -15.95
C ALA A 6 9.55 -0.90 -15.86
N VAL A 7 8.98 0.31 -15.85
CA VAL A 7 7.54 0.53 -16.07
C VAL A 7 7.39 1.09 -17.48
N GLY A 8 6.98 0.25 -18.43
CA GLY A 8 6.61 0.70 -19.77
C GLY A 8 5.18 1.21 -19.77
N VAL A 9 4.97 2.51 -19.84
CA VAL A 9 3.65 3.11 -20.07
C VAL A 9 3.54 3.42 -21.57
N GLY A 10 2.83 2.57 -22.31
CA GLY A 10 2.49 2.80 -23.71
C GLY A 10 1.07 3.35 -23.81
N THR A 11 0.87 4.39 -24.62
CA THR A 11 -0.48 4.80 -25.03
C THR A 11 -0.90 3.94 -26.20
N ILE A 12 -1.98 3.18 -26.06
CA ILE A 12 -2.57 2.42 -27.17
C ILE A 12 -3.73 3.25 -27.73
N HIS A 13 -3.58 3.74 -28.95
CA HIS A 13 -4.69 4.33 -29.70
C HIS A 13 -5.49 3.21 -30.38
N LEU A 14 -6.71 2.99 -29.91
CA LEU A 14 -7.62 2.03 -30.54
C LEU A 14 -8.44 2.72 -31.63
N PRO A 15 -8.59 2.12 -32.83
CA PRO A 15 -9.51 2.62 -33.84
C PRO A 15 -10.96 2.54 -33.34
N ALA A 16 -11.80 3.51 -33.73
CA ALA A 16 -13.17 3.68 -33.25
C ALA A 16 -14.08 2.43 -33.43
N ALA A 17 -13.73 1.51 -34.32
CA ALA A 17 -14.43 0.24 -34.53
C ALA A 17 -14.34 -0.73 -33.34
N TRP A 18 -13.52 -0.44 -32.33
CA TRP A 18 -13.21 -1.33 -31.21
C TRP A 18 -13.77 -0.78 -29.87
N ALA A 19 -14.86 -0.02 -29.93
CA ALA A 19 -15.46 0.62 -28.75
C ALA A 19 -15.86 -0.37 -27.64
N ASP A 20 -16.18 -1.62 -28.02
CA ASP A 20 -16.54 -2.71 -27.09
C ASP A 20 -15.40 -3.72 -26.84
N ALA A 21 -14.16 -3.39 -27.22
CA ALA A 21 -13.03 -4.30 -27.04
C ALA A 21 -12.63 -4.40 -25.56
N GLN A 22 -12.36 -5.63 -25.11
CA GLN A 22 -11.74 -5.89 -23.82
C GLN A 22 -10.22 -5.72 -23.94
N ILE A 23 -9.62 -4.95 -23.03
CA ILE A 23 -8.17 -4.77 -22.93
C ILE A 23 -7.67 -5.57 -21.73
N ASP A 24 -6.88 -6.62 -21.99
CA ASP A 24 -6.17 -7.34 -20.96
C ASP A 24 -4.75 -6.75 -20.79
N VAL A 25 -4.44 -6.25 -19.60
CA VAL A 25 -3.13 -5.67 -19.26
C VAL A 25 -2.33 -6.67 -18.42
N LEU A 26 -1.18 -7.11 -18.92
CA LEU A 26 -0.26 -7.96 -18.16
C LEU A 26 0.85 -7.12 -17.52
N VAL A 27 0.85 -7.05 -16.19
CA VAL A 27 1.92 -6.42 -15.41
C VAL A 27 2.90 -7.49 -14.94
N GLN A 28 4.17 -7.38 -15.33
CA GLN A 28 5.25 -8.26 -14.86
C GLN A 28 6.28 -7.46 -14.06
N LEU A 29 6.48 -7.83 -12.80
CA LEU A 29 7.56 -7.31 -11.97
C LEU A 29 8.76 -8.27 -12.04
N ARG A 30 9.89 -7.79 -12.54
CA ARG A 30 11.18 -8.51 -12.56
C ARG A 30 12.20 -7.74 -11.72
N VAL A 31 12.90 -8.44 -10.84
CA VAL A 31 13.89 -7.84 -9.92
C VAL A 31 15.33 -7.96 -10.47
N SER A 32 15.55 -8.74 -11.53
CA SER A 32 16.71 -8.70 -12.43
C SER A 32 16.40 -9.39 -13.77
N ASP A 33 17.28 -9.27 -14.77
CA ASP A 33 17.13 -9.95 -16.08
C ASP A 33 17.25 -11.47 -15.98
N THR A 34 17.78 -11.99 -14.88
CA THR A 34 18.10 -13.42 -14.71
C THR A 34 17.35 -14.10 -13.57
N GLU A 35 16.63 -13.36 -12.72
CA GLU A 35 15.99 -13.95 -11.55
C GLU A 35 14.64 -13.30 -11.21
N THR A 36 13.64 -14.16 -10.99
CA THR A 36 12.33 -13.75 -10.46
C THR A 36 12.42 -13.81 -8.94
N VAL A 37 12.59 -12.65 -8.30
CA VAL A 37 12.45 -12.57 -6.85
C VAL A 37 10.96 -12.51 -6.52
N ALA A 38 10.51 -13.32 -5.55
CA ALA A 38 9.17 -13.21 -5.01
C ALA A 38 8.96 -11.80 -4.45
N ALA A 39 8.06 -11.05 -5.06
CA ALA A 39 7.76 -9.68 -4.68
C ALA A 39 6.57 -9.65 -3.71
N GLU A 40 6.75 -10.32 -2.57
CA GLU A 40 5.71 -10.58 -1.54
C GLU A 40 4.96 -9.31 -1.09
N ASP A 41 5.61 -8.15 -1.16
CA ASP A 41 5.09 -6.85 -0.70
C ASP A 41 5.11 -5.77 -1.77
N ALA A 42 5.22 -6.15 -3.05
CA ALA A 42 5.22 -5.17 -4.12
C ALA A 42 3.83 -4.59 -4.38
N VAL A 43 3.78 -3.26 -4.47
CA VAL A 43 2.60 -2.53 -4.92
C VAL A 43 2.89 -1.96 -6.30
N VAL A 44 2.06 -2.33 -7.28
CA VAL A 44 2.07 -1.70 -8.60
C VAL A 44 0.88 -0.74 -8.70
N TRP A 45 1.18 0.50 -9.06
CA TRP A 45 0.18 1.54 -9.30
C TRP A 45 0.13 1.88 -10.77
N LEU A 46 -1.05 1.77 -11.39
CA LEU A 46 -1.30 2.15 -12.78
C LEU A 46 -2.21 3.38 -12.81
N PRO A 47 -1.67 4.58 -13.12
CA PRO A 47 -2.48 5.78 -13.25
C PRO A 47 -3.55 5.64 -14.34
N GLY A 48 -4.75 6.17 -14.12
CA GLY A 48 -5.82 6.19 -15.12
C GLY A 48 -6.72 4.95 -15.17
N PHE A 49 -6.43 3.91 -14.39
CA PHE A 49 -7.26 2.71 -14.26
C PHE A 49 -7.85 2.61 -12.86
N TYR A 50 -8.87 3.42 -12.57
CA TYR A 50 -9.56 3.41 -11.28
C TYR A 50 -10.97 2.87 -11.46
N ARG A 51 -11.30 1.78 -10.74
CA ARG A 51 -12.71 1.45 -10.47
C ARG A 51 -13.06 2.12 -9.15
N ASP A 52 -14.09 2.96 -9.16
CA ASP A 52 -14.70 3.47 -7.93
C ASP A 52 -15.27 2.29 -7.14
N GLY A 53 -14.45 1.77 -6.24
CA GLY A 53 -14.73 0.54 -5.51
C GLY A 53 -13.78 0.31 -4.34
N ALA A 54 -13.06 1.35 -3.89
CA ALA A 54 -12.27 1.28 -2.67
C ALA A 54 -13.22 1.03 -1.50
N GLY A 55 -13.37 -0.25 -1.14
CA GLY A 55 -14.37 -0.76 -0.22
C GLY A 55 -14.46 0.06 1.07
N ARG A 56 -15.68 0.16 1.58
CA ARG A 56 -16.04 0.95 2.77
C ARG A 56 -15.39 0.47 4.08
N HIS A 57 -14.53 -0.54 4.03
CA HIS A 57 -13.93 -1.17 5.20
C HIS A 57 -12.76 -0.35 5.72
N THR A 58 -12.80 -0.01 7.01
CA THR A 58 -11.64 0.47 7.76
C THR A 58 -10.49 -0.51 7.60
N LYS A 59 -9.31 0.01 7.26
CA LYS A 59 -8.09 -0.79 7.14
C LYS A 59 -7.43 -0.90 8.51
N ARG A 60 -6.91 -2.09 8.83
CA ARG A 60 -6.23 -2.38 10.10
C ARG A 60 -4.81 -2.83 9.82
N ILE A 61 -3.85 -2.28 10.57
CA ILE A 61 -2.46 -2.71 10.59
C ILE A 61 -2.15 -3.14 12.03
N VAL A 62 -2.10 -4.44 12.25
CA VAL A 62 -2.02 -5.05 13.58
C VAL A 62 -0.57 -5.16 14.03
N GLN A 63 -0.28 -4.83 15.29
CA GLN A 63 0.97 -5.23 15.93
C GLN A 63 0.76 -6.59 16.61
N ARG A 64 1.43 -7.63 16.10
CA ARG A 64 1.44 -8.98 16.69
C ARG A 64 2.75 -9.69 16.41
N PHE A 65 3.19 -10.51 17.36
CA PHE A 65 4.50 -11.17 17.30
C PHE A 65 5.64 -10.16 17.05
N LYS A 66 5.50 -8.95 17.59
CA LYS A 66 6.42 -7.82 17.42
C LYS A 66 6.62 -7.42 15.95
N ARG A 67 5.57 -7.54 15.14
CA ARG A 67 5.54 -7.18 13.71
C ARG A 67 4.24 -6.50 13.35
N PHE A 68 4.28 -5.69 12.29
CA PHE A 68 3.08 -5.17 11.63
C PHE A 68 2.51 -6.20 10.66
N ASP A 69 1.19 -6.40 10.73
CA ASP A 69 0.44 -7.34 9.90
C ASP A 69 -0.86 -6.70 9.38
N PRO A 70 -1.03 -6.51 8.06
CA PRO A 70 -0.07 -6.83 7.00
C PRO A 70 1.13 -5.87 6.99
N ARG A 71 2.25 -6.30 6.39
CA ARG A 71 3.49 -5.48 6.27
C ARG A 71 3.33 -4.30 5.29
N VAL A 72 2.51 -4.46 4.24
CA VAL A 72 2.13 -3.38 3.32
C VAL A 72 0.61 -3.28 3.22
N THR A 73 0.09 -2.06 3.31
CA THR A 73 -1.33 -1.75 3.14
C THR A 73 -1.51 -0.63 2.12
N VAL A 74 -2.32 -0.88 1.09
CA VAL A 74 -2.75 0.14 0.14
C VAL A 74 -4.08 0.73 0.59
N ILE A 75 -4.12 2.05 0.71
CA ILE A 75 -5.31 2.82 1.09
C ILE A 75 -5.52 3.98 0.13
N SER A 76 -6.77 4.38 -0.06
CA SER A 76 -7.10 5.65 -0.72
C SER A 76 -6.87 6.81 0.26
N THR A 77 -6.56 7.99 -0.27
CA THR A 77 -6.57 9.22 0.53
C THR A 77 -7.94 9.48 1.14
N GLY A 78 -7.98 10.13 2.29
CA GLY A 78 -9.18 10.37 3.09
C GLY A 78 -9.66 9.18 3.93
N LYS A 79 -8.88 8.09 4.03
CA LYS A 79 -9.25 6.91 4.82
C LYS A 79 -8.57 6.91 6.19
N VAL A 80 -9.28 6.40 7.19
CA VAL A 80 -8.75 6.13 8.52
C VAL A 80 -8.19 4.70 8.56
N VAL A 81 -7.02 4.56 9.16
CA VAL A 81 -6.39 3.26 9.46
C VAL A 81 -6.35 3.07 10.97
N GLU A 82 -6.69 1.86 11.41
CA GLU A 82 -6.61 1.42 12.80
C GLU A 82 -5.33 0.62 13.06
N PHE A 83 -4.69 0.88 14.19
CA PHE A 83 -3.48 0.25 14.68
C PHE A 83 -3.77 -0.45 16.00
N PRO A 84 -4.29 -1.70 15.99
CA PRO A 84 -4.48 -2.48 17.20
C PRO A 84 -3.16 -3.12 17.65
N ASN A 85 -2.89 -3.09 18.96
CA ASN A 85 -1.79 -3.80 19.59
C ASN A 85 -2.29 -5.12 20.19
N PHE A 86 -1.94 -6.24 19.57
CA PHE A 86 -2.25 -7.60 20.04
C PHE A 86 -1.06 -8.31 20.67
N ASP A 87 0.10 -7.64 20.77
CA ASP A 87 1.21 -8.13 21.57
C ASP A 87 0.92 -7.91 23.06
N ARG A 88 1.60 -8.68 23.92
CA ARG A 88 1.44 -8.62 25.39
C ARG A 88 2.22 -7.47 26.05
N ILE A 89 2.85 -6.62 25.25
CA ILE A 89 3.64 -5.48 25.69
C ILE A 89 3.07 -4.20 25.08
N ASP A 90 3.38 -3.08 25.69
CA ASP A 90 2.96 -1.77 25.20
C ASP A 90 3.79 -1.39 23.97
N HIS A 91 3.14 -0.80 22.97
CA HIS A 91 3.76 -0.40 21.71
C HIS A 91 3.39 1.03 21.35
N ASN A 92 4.23 1.65 20.51
CA ASN A 92 3.93 2.88 19.81
C ASN A 92 3.85 2.58 18.31
N VAL A 93 3.18 3.46 17.56
CA VAL A 93 3.28 3.54 16.11
C VAL A 93 3.55 5.00 15.74
N PHE A 94 4.63 5.24 15.02
CA PHE A 94 5.01 6.57 14.59
C PHE A 94 5.56 6.57 13.16
N SER A 95 5.62 7.74 12.54
CA SER A 95 6.24 7.95 11.23
C SER A 95 6.90 9.31 11.14
N LEU A 96 8.02 9.35 10.41
CA LEU A 96 8.73 10.56 10.01
C LEU A 96 8.65 10.81 8.50
N SER A 97 7.77 10.10 7.78
CA SER A 97 7.64 10.26 6.33
C SER A 97 7.06 11.63 5.95
N ASP A 98 7.56 12.25 4.89
CA ASP A 98 7.07 13.54 4.39
C ASP A 98 5.56 13.53 4.07
N ALA A 99 5.09 12.40 3.53
CA ALA A 99 3.68 12.19 3.22
C ALA A 99 2.80 12.25 4.48
N LYS A 100 3.31 11.81 5.63
CA LYS A 100 2.63 11.94 6.93
C LYS A 100 3.56 11.69 8.12
N THR A 101 3.89 12.75 8.86
CA THR A 101 4.58 12.66 10.16
C THR A 101 3.56 12.53 11.29
N PHE A 102 3.76 11.58 12.22
CA PHE A 102 2.89 11.41 13.39
C PHE A 102 3.56 10.54 14.48
N ASP A 103 3.00 10.60 15.70
CA ASP A 103 3.30 9.72 16.83
C ASP A 103 1.98 9.43 17.57
N LEU A 104 1.60 8.16 17.72
CA LEU A 104 0.34 7.78 18.40
C LEU A 104 0.51 7.65 19.93
N GLY A 105 1.73 7.78 20.43
CA GLY A 105 2.11 7.53 21.81
C GLY A 105 2.12 6.05 22.16
N LEU A 106 2.68 5.73 23.32
CA LEU A 106 2.68 4.37 23.85
C LEU A 106 1.25 3.94 24.23
N TYR A 107 0.79 2.76 23.78
CA TYR A 107 -0.51 2.20 24.16
C TYR A 107 -0.45 0.71 24.50
N ARG A 108 -1.33 0.34 25.43
CA ARG A 108 -1.34 -0.96 26.10
C ARG A 108 -1.72 -2.11 25.17
N SER A 109 -1.32 -3.32 25.57
CA SER A 109 -1.84 -4.57 25.00
C SER A 109 -3.37 -4.55 24.94
N GLY A 110 -3.93 -4.94 23.79
CA GLY A 110 -5.37 -4.95 23.51
C GLY A 110 -5.96 -3.60 23.10
N ALA A 111 -5.24 -2.49 23.27
CA ALA A 111 -5.72 -1.18 22.85
C ALA A 111 -5.51 -0.95 21.34
N SER A 112 -6.22 0.03 20.79
CA SER A 112 -6.07 0.46 19.41
C SER A 112 -6.06 1.98 19.30
N ARG A 113 -5.33 2.48 18.29
CA ARG A 113 -5.32 3.88 17.88
C ARG A 113 -5.72 3.99 16.42
N SER A 114 -6.20 5.15 15.99
CA SER A 114 -6.63 5.38 14.61
C SER A 114 -6.04 6.68 14.09
N LEU A 115 -5.71 6.69 12.79
CA LEU A 115 -5.17 7.88 12.12
C LEU A 115 -5.76 8.03 10.72
N LEU A 116 -6.21 9.24 10.39
CA LEU A 116 -6.63 9.62 9.03
C LEU A 116 -5.41 9.74 8.12
N PHE A 117 -5.45 9.23 6.89
CA PHE A 117 -4.44 9.44 5.87
C PHE A 117 -5.04 10.24 4.71
N ASP A 118 -4.68 11.50 4.61
CA ASP A 118 -5.31 12.53 3.78
C ASP A 118 -4.42 13.03 2.63
N ARG A 119 -3.13 12.69 2.67
CA ARG A 119 -2.15 13.06 1.62
C ARG A 119 -1.63 11.81 0.90
N PRO A 120 -1.47 11.84 -0.42
CA PRO A 120 -0.88 10.75 -1.17
C PRO A 120 0.62 10.64 -0.86
N GLY A 121 1.12 9.40 -0.83
CA GLY A 121 2.56 9.12 -0.68
C GLY A 121 2.81 7.83 0.09
N VAL A 122 4.08 7.42 0.14
CA VAL A 122 4.53 6.27 0.93
C VAL A 122 4.75 6.73 2.36
N VAL A 123 4.21 5.98 3.32
CA VAL A 123 4.39 6.22 4.75
C VAL A 123 5.05 5.01 5.39
N GLY A 124 6.30 5.15 5.80
CA GLY A 124 7.00 4.16 6.62
C GLY A 124 6.56 4.29 8.07
N ILE A 125 6.07 3.22 8.67
CA ILE A 125 5.66 3.16 10.08
C ILE A 125 6.66 2.37 10.90
N HIS A 126 6.84 2.77 12.16
CA HIS A 126 7.79 2.20 13.12
C HIS A 126 7.10 1.91 14.45
#